data_AF-A0A7S1EK25-F1
#
_entry.id   AF-A0A7S1EK25-F1
#
_cell.length_a   1.000
_cell.length_b   1.000
_cell.length_c   1.000
_cell.angle_alpha   90.00
_cell.angle_beta   90.00
_cell.angle_gamma   90.00
#
_symmetry.space_group_name_H-M   'P 1'
#
loop_
_entity.id
_entity.type
_entity.pdbx_description
1 polymer ?
#
loop_
_entity_poly.entity_id
_entity_poly.type
_entity_poly.pdbx_seq_one_letter_code
_entity_poly.pdbx_strand_id
1 'polypeptide(L)'
;GENALAHADGVAAILQGIGSAPELQAAAYLVYAGDFLNKPEEVVSKAFGDSYASLVSHTRKLVQLQRAARGAAAGGDRKGDQRAEQTERVRKMLLAFSRDLRVVLLRLASRLQTLRWFAAVRRDCPAELAEESLSVFAPL
;
A
#
# COMPACT_ATOMS: atom_id res chain seq x y z
N GLY A 1 2.44 12.67 -5.43
CA GLY A 1 3.48 12.78 -6.47
C GLY A 1 2.86 12.32 -7.76
N GLU A 2 2.60 11.02 -7.84
CA GLU A 2 1.71 10.43 -8.84
C GLU A 2 0.24 10.87 -8.64
N ASN A 3 -0.53 10.91 -9.74
CA ASN A 3 -1.97 11.13 -9.72
C ASN A 3 -2.70 9.89 -9.18
N ALA A 4 -3.72 10.08 -8.34
CA ALA A 4 -4.39 8.97 -7.66
C ALA A 4 -5.11 8.00 -8.63
N LEU A 5 -5.74 8.52 -9.69
CA LEU A 5 -6.42 7.69 -10.68
C LEU A 5 -5.40 6.90 -11.50
N ALA A 6 -4.36 7.56 -12.01
CA ALA A 6 -3.30 6.88 -12.77
C ALA A 6 -2.59 5.81 -11.94
N HIS A 7 -2.41 6.05 -10.63
CA HIS A 7 -1.89 5.04 -9.73
C HIS A 7 -2.85 3.85 -9.59
N ALA A 8 -4.15 4.11 -9.41
CA ALA A 8 -5.16 3.06 -9.34
C ALA A 8 -5.20 2.20 -10.62
N ASP A 9 -5.14 2.84 -11.80
CA ASP A 9 -5.06 2.17 -13.10
C ASP A 9 -3.86 1.23 -13.17
N GLY A 10 -2.67 1.72 -12.78
CA GLY A 10 -1.44 0.93 -12.78
C GLY A 10 -1.49 -0.25 -11.79
N VAL A 11 -2.08 -0.05 -10.60
CA VAL A 11 -2.29 -1.12 -9.62
C VAL A 11 -3.26 -2.18 -10.15
N ALA A 12 -4.38 -1.76 -10.74
CA ALA A 12 -5.34 -2.67 -11.35
C ALA A 12 -4.71 -3.48 -12.49
N ALA A 13 -3.89 -2.84 -13.33
CA ALA A 13 -3.17 -3.50 -14.42
C ALA A 13 -2.12 -4.52 -13.91
N ILE A 14 -1.42 -4.22 -12.81
CA ILE A 14 -0.50 -5.18 -12.17
C ILE A 14 -1.26 -6.40 -11.65
N LEU A 15 -2.39 -6.17 -10.96
CA LEU A 15 -3.24 -7.23 -10.41
C LEU A 15 -3.83 -8.09 -11.53
N GLN A 16 -4.29 -7.47 -12.62
CA GLN A 16 -4.74 -8.18 -13.82
C GLN A 16 -3.63 -9.03 -14.43
N GLY A 17 -2.39 -8.51 -14.50
CA GLY A 17 -1.24 -9.21 -15.06
C GLY A 17 -0.86 -10.49 -14.31
N ILE A 18 -1.22 -10.61 -13.03
CA ILE A 18 -1.05 -11.84 -12.23
C ILE A 18 -2.31 -12.72 -12.18
N GLY A 19 -3.33 -12.40 -12.99
CA GLY A 19 -4.57 -13.18 -13.09
C GLY A 19 -5.53 -12.98 -11.92
N SER A 20 -5.47 -11.84 -11.22
CA SER A 20 -6.40 -11.60 -10.11
C SER A 20 -7.84 -11.44 -10.58
N ALA A 21 -8.79 -11.82 -9.72
CA ALA A 21 -10.22 -11.64 -9.98
C ALA A 21 -10.60 -10.15 -10.18
N PRO A 22 -11.61 -9.84 -11.01
CA PRO A 22 -12.07 -8.46 -11.26
C PRO A 22 -12.40 -7.67 -9.99
N GLU A 23 -12.89 -8.36 -8.95
CA GLU A 23 -13.20 -7.83 -7.63
C GLU A 23 -11.99 -7.16 -6.97
N LEU A 24 -10.82 -7.80 -7.06
CA LEU A 24 -9.59 -7.27 -6.48
C LEU A 24 -9.06 -6.08 -7.28
N GLN A 25 -9.27 -6.08 -8.60
CA GLN A 25 -8.92 -4.96 -9.47
C GLN A 25 -9.80 -3.74 -9.15
N ALA A 26 -11.11 -3.94 -8.98
CA ALA A 26 -12.04 -2.89 -8.56
C ALA A 26 -11.69 -2.32 -7.18
N ALA A 27 -11.27 -3.17 -6.24
CA ALA A 27 -10.85 -2.74 -4.91
C ALA A 27 -9.68 -1.75 -4.94
N ALA A 28 -8.79 -1.80 -5.94
CA ALA A 28 -7.71 -0.82 -6.09
C ALA A 28 -8.27 0.60 -6.18
N TYR A 29 -9.29 0.82 -7.01
CA TYR A 29 -9.94 2.12 -7.16
C TYR A 29 -10.60 2.58 -5.87
N LEU A 30 -11.31 1.68 -5.17
CA LEU A 30 -12.00 2.00 -3.93
C LEU A 30 -11.03 2.44 -2.81
N VAL A 31 -9.85 1.82 -2.75
CA VAL A 31 -8.81 2.20 -1.79
C VAL A 31 -8.36 3.64 -2.00
N TYR A 32 -8.07 4.05 -3.24
CA TYR A 32 -7.58 5.40 -3.53
C TYR A 32 -8.69 6.45 -3.56
N ALA A 33 -9.89 6.09 -4.03
CA ALA A 33 -11.06 6.95 -3.92
C ALA A 33 -11.39 7.27 -2.46
N GLY A 34 -11.15 6.32 -1.54
CA GLY A 34 -11.39 6.50 -0.11
C GLY A 34 -10.67 7.69 0.53
N ASP A 35 -9.56 8.17 -0.04
CA ASP A 35 -8.87 9.37 0.45
C ASP A 35 -9.61 10.68 0.13
N PHE A 36 -10.60 10.63 -0.76
CA PHE A 36 -11.41 11.77 -1.20
C PHE A 36 -12.88 11.67 -0.75
N LEU A 37 -13.24 10.61 -0.02
CA LEU A 37 -14.59 10.39 0.47
C LEU A 37 -14.73 10.81 1.93
N ASN A 38 -15.87 11.41 2.27
CA ASN A 38 -16.29 11.57 3.66
C ASN A 38 -16.83 10.23 4.16
N LYS A 39 -16.25 9.70 5.26
CA LYS A 39 -16.61 8.40 5.85
C LYS A 39 -16.55 7.24 4.82
N PRO A 40 -15.36 6.97 4.25
CA PRO A 40 -15.19 6.03 3.16
C PRO A 40 -15.69 4.61 3.48
N GLU A 41 -15.53 4.14 4.73
CA GLU A 41 -16.07 2.84 5.14
C GLU A 41 -17.60 2.77 5.00
N GLU A 42 -18.32 3.81 5.43
CA GLU A 42 -19.79 3.86 5.32
C GLU A 42 -20.24 3.94 3.86
N VAL A 43 -19.54 4.74 3.05
CA VAL A 43 -19.85 4.91 1.62
C VAL A 43 -19.62 3.59 0.87
N VAL A 44 -18.47 2.94 1.09
CA VAL A 44 -18.13 1.68 0.42
C VAL A 44 -19.01 0.54 0.91
N SER A 45 -19.34 0.46 2.21
CA SER A 45 -20.25 -0.56 2.74
C SER A 45 -21.63 -0.48 2.06
N LYS A 46 -22.20 0.72 1.93
CA LYS A 46 -23.51 0.91 1.29
C LYS A 46 -23.52 0.57 -0.20
N ALA A 47 -22.44 0.85 -0.93
CA ALA A 47 -22.39 0.67 -2.37
C ALA A 47 -21.85 -0.70 -2.82
N PHE A 48 -20.93 -1.29 -2.05
CA PHE A 48 -20.17 -2.50 -2.43
C PHE A 48 -20.21 -3.59 -1.35
N GLY A 49 -20.76 -3.34 -0.17
CA GLY A 49 -20.88 -4.29 0.94
C GLY A 49 -19.70 -4.29 1.91
N ASP A 50 -19.90 -4.92 3.06
CA ASP A 50 -19.00 -4.85 4.22
C ASP A 50 -17.62 -5.50 3.98
N SER A 51 -17.55 -6.50 3.09
CA SER A 51 -16.28 -7.14 2.74
C SER A 51 -15.33 -6.14 2.06
N TYR A 52 -15.85 -5.31 1.15
CA TYR A 52 -15.06 -4.26 0.49
C TYR A 52 -14.76 -3.10 1.41
N ALA A 53 -15.73 -2.70 2.26
CA ALA A 53 -15.50 -1.65 3.25
C ALA A 53 -14.35 -2.03 4.21
N SER A 54 -14.33 -3.28 4.68
CA SER A 54 -13.26 -3.81 5.51
C SER A 54 -11.92 -3.85 4.77
N LEU A 55 -11.91 -4.35 3.53
CA LEU A 55 -10.71 -4.40 2.69
C LEU A 55 -10.10 -3.00 2.47
N VAL A 56 -10.95 -2.02 2.12
CA VAL A 56 -10.55 -0.62 1.94
C VAL A 56 -10.03 -0.03 3.24
N SER A 57 -10.75 -0.21 4.36
CA SER A 57 -10.33 0.32 5.67
C SER A 57 -8.98 -0.24 6.09
N HIS A 58 -8.79 -1.56 6.01
CA HIS A 58 -7.55 -2.22 6.40
C HIS A 58 -6.38 -1.78 5.52
N THR A 59 -6.57 -1.73 4.21
CA THR A 59 -5.53 -1.30 3.26
C THR A 59 -5.14 0.16 3.49
N ARG A 60 -6.10 1.05 3.73
CA ARG A 60 -5.84 2.48 3.99
C ARG A 60 -5.13 2.69 5.32
N LYS A 61 -5.59 2.04 6.40
CA LYS A 61 -4.92 2.09 7.72
C LYS A 61 -3.48 1.61 7.63
N LEU A 62 -3.23 0.51 6.92
CA LEU A 62 -1.87 0.00 6.68
C LEU A 62 -0.99 1.04 5.98
N VAL A 63 -1.48 1.67 4.91
CA VAL A 63 -0.75 2.72 4.20
C VAL A 63 -0.44 3.92 5.11
N GLN A 64 -1.41 4.35 5.93
CA GLN A 64 -1.22 5.45 6.87
C GLN A 64 -0.16 5.12 7.94
N LEU A 65 -0.24 3.94 8.56
CA LEU A 65 0.74 3.49 9.55
C LEU A 65 2.15 3.40 8.97
N GLN A 66 2.28 2.88 7.74
CA GLN A 66 3.58 2.83 7.05
C GLN A 66 4.13 4.21 6.70
N ARG A 67 3.28 5.17 6.33
CA ARG A 67 3.71 6.56 6.10
C ARG A 67 4.17 7.21 7.40
N ALA A 68 3.44 7.01 8.50
CA ALA A 68 3.83 7.51 9.82
C ALA A 68 5.17 6.91 10.30
N ALA A 69 5.36 5.59 10.10
CA ALA A 69 6.60 4.91 10.43
C ALA A 69 7.82 5.48 9.67
N ARG A 70 7.66 5.77 8.37
CA ARG A 70 8.71 6.40 7.54
C ARG A 70 8.99 7.84 7.97
N GLY A 71 7.96 8.66 8.16
CA GLY A 71 8.12 10.04 8.60
C GLY A 71 8.84 10.17 9.96
N ALA A 72 8.62 9.21 10.87
CA ALA A 72 9.37 9.16 12.11
C ALA A 72 10.86 8.82 11.89
N ALA A 73 11.19 7.98 10.91
CA ALA A 73 12.56 7.54 10.61
C ALA A 73 13.43 8.63 9.94
N ALA A 74 12.79 9.60 9.27
CA ALA A 74 13.45 10.76 8.66
C ALA A 74 14.06 11.77 9.67
N GLY A 75 13.74 11.65 10.97
CA GLY A 75 14.10 12.62 12.03
C GLY A 75 15.48 12.48 12.68
N GLY A 76 16.42 11.71 12.13
CA GLY A 76 17.81 11.62 12.61
C GLY A 76 18.19 10.36 13.39
N ASP A 77 19.46 9.93 13.19
CA ASP A 77 20.28 8.95 13.93
C ASP A 77 19.58 7.79 14.64
N ARG A 78 18.94 6.91 13.87
CA ARG A 78 18.58 5.57 14.35
C ARG A 78 19.74 4.61 14.14
N LYS A 79 20.36 4.14 15.24
CA LYS A 79 21.33 3.03 15.25
C LYS A 79 20.75 1.80 14.50
N GLY A 80 21.61 1.02 13.84
CA GLY A 80 21.21 -0.10 12.96
C GLY A 80 20.16 -1.06 13.56
N ASP A 81 20.25 -1.36 14.86
CA ASP A 81 19.27 -2.21 15.56
C ASP A 81 17.84 -1.63 15.54
N GLN A 82 17.67 -0.33 15.70
CA GLN A 82 16.34 0.30 15.72
C GLN A 82 15.68 0.29 14.34
N ARG A 83 16.48 0.37 13.26
CA ARG A 83 15.99 0.20 11.88
C ARG A 83 15.58 -1.25 11.60
N ALA A 84 16.36 -2.21 12.08
CA ALA A 84 16.03 -3.64 11.97
C ALA A 84 14.74 -3.98 12.73
N GLU A 85 14.60 -3.48 13.96
CA GLU A 85 13.36 -3.64 14.74
C GLU A 85 12.15 -3.02 14.05
N GLN A 86 12.30 -1.83 13.47
CA GLN A 86 11.20 -1.17 12.77
C GLN A 86 10.78 -1.93 11.51
N THR A 87 11.75 -2.45 10.75
CA THR A 87 11.50 -3.32 9.59
C THR A 87 10.72 -4.56 10.01
N GLU A 88 11.15 -5.21 11.10
CA GLU A 88 10.49 -6.39 11.63
C GLU A 88 9.08 -6.09 12.18
N ARG A 89 8.85 -4.90 12.75
CA ARG A 89 7.51 -4.44 13.13
C ARG A 89 6.60 -4.26 11.91
N VAL A 90 7.10 -3.67 10.82
CA VAL A 90 6.30 -3.53 9.58
C VAL A 90 6.03 -4.91 8.96
N ARG A 91 7.00 -5.82 8.98
CA ARG A 91 6.83 -7.21 8.53
C ARG A 91 5.77 -7.95 9.34
N LYS A 92 5.86 -7.91 10.67
CA LYS A 92 4.86 -8.48 11.60
C LYS A 92 3.48 -7.85 11.42
N MET A 93 3.42 -6.54 11.14
CA MET A 93 2.16 -5.86 10.84
C MET A 93 1.54 -6.36 9.52
N LEU A 94 2.33 -6.48 8.45
CA LEU A 94 1.85 -7.06 7.19
C LEU A 94 1.39 -8.51 7.37
N LEU A 95 2.14 -9.30 8.14
CA LEU A 95 1.74 -10.66 8.52
C LEU A 95 0.48 -10.67 9.41
N ALA A 96 0.26 -9.69 10.27
CA ALA A 96 -0.98 -9.58 11.06
C ALA A 96 -2.20 -9.34 10.16
N PHE A 97 -2.02 -8.68 9.01
CA PHE A 97 -3.04 -8.51 7.98
C PHE A 97 -3.10 -9.68 6.96
N SER A 98 -2.23 -10.69 7.07
CA SER A 98 -2.22 -11.87 6.18
C SER A 98 -3.52 -12.68 6.21
N ARG A 99 -4.39 -12.46 7.20
CA ARG A 99 -5.74 -13.04 7.24
C ARG A 99 -6.61 -12.63 6.06
N ASP A 100 -6.28 -11.52 5.38
CA ASP A 100 -6.90 -11.14 4.11
C ASP A 100 -5.81 -10.91 3.05
N LEU A 101 -5.54 -11.94 2.26
CA LEU A 101 -4.54 -11.94 1.17
C LEU A 101 -4.76 -10.79 0.19
N ARG A 102 -6.00 -10.32 0.01
CA ARG A 102 -6.33 -9.20 -0.89
C ARG A 102 -5.61 -7.92 -0.47
N VAL A 103 -5.50 -7.66 0.84
CA VAL A 103 -4.79 -6.50 1.39
C VAL A 103 -3.30 -6.55 1.01
N VAL A 104 -2.69 -7.73 1.14
CA VAL A 104 -1.26 -7.94 0.84
C VAL A 104 -1.00 -7.72 -0.65
N LEU A 105 -1.82 -8.33 -1.52
CA LEU A 105 -1.72 -8.19 -2.97
C LEU A 105 -1.89 -6.74 -3.43
N LEU A 106 -2.92 -6.04 -2.93
CA LEU A 106 -3.12 -4.61 -3.20
C LEU A 106 -1.89 -3.79 -2.80
N ARG A 107 -1.29 -4.13 -1.66
CA ARG A 107 -0.15 -3.37 -1.16
C ARG A 107 1.13 -3.60 -1.96
N LEU A 108 1.40 -4.84 -2.34
CA LEU A 108 2.52 -5.21 -3.21
C LEU A 108 2.36 -4.55 -4.59
N ALA A 109 1.17 -4.64 -5.20
CA ALA A 109 0.89 -4.00 -6.47
C ALA A 109 1.04 -2.47 -6.41
N SER A 110 0.53 -1.83 -5.35
CA SER A 110 0.74 -0.39 -5.10
C SER A 110 2.20 -0.02 -4.95
N ARG A 111 2.99 -0.84 -4.25
CA ARG A 111 4.43 -0.59 -4.10
C ARG A 111 5.13 -0.66 -5.45
N LEU A 112 4.87 -1.71 -6.21
CA LEU A 112 5.43 -1.90 -7.54
C LEU A 112 5.05 -0.76 -8.49
N GLN A 113 3.78 -0.33 -8.48
CA GLN A 113 3.33 0.80 -9.29
C GLN A 113 4.09 2.08 -8.92
N THR A 114 4.27 2.35 -7.63
CA THR A 114 5.02 3.53 -7.16
C THR A 114 6.45 3.53 -7.70
N LEU A 115 7.14 2.38 -7.65
CA LEU A 115 8.50 2.23 -8.17
C LEU A 115 8.55 2.40 -9.70
N ARG A 116 7.59 1.82 -10.41
CA ARG A 116 7.45 1.98 -11.87
C ARG A 116 7.20 3.43 -12.27
N TRP A 117 6.40 4.16 -11.49
CA TRP A 117 6.15 5.57 -11.71
C TRP A 117 7.45 6.39 -11.61
N PHE A 118 8.25 6.20 -10.55
CA PHE A 118 9.56 6.88 -10.41
C PHE A 118 10.48 6.61 -11.61
N ALA A 119 10.56 5.35 -12.05
CA ALA A 119 11.33 4.98 -13.23
C ALA A 119 10.79 5.65 -14.51
N ALA A 120 9.48 5.67 -14.71
CA ALA A 120 8.85 6.24 -15.90
C ALA A 120 9.06 7.77 -16.00
N VAL A 121 8.94 8.49 -14.88
CA VAL A 121 9.15 9.95 -14.84
C VAL A 121 10.63 10.34 -14.70
N ARG A 122 11.56 9.36 -14.69
CA ARG A 122 13.00 9.53 -14.53
C ARG A 122 13.37 10.37 -13.31
N ARG A 123 12.71 10.11 -12.18
CA ARG A 123 13.02 10.73 -10.88
C ARG A 123 13.59 9.70 -9.95
N ASP A 124 14.56 10.12 -9.15
CA ASP A 124 15.10 9.27 -8.10
C ASP A 124 14.01 8.88 -7.10
N CYS A 125 13.92 7.58 -6.85
CA CYS A 125 13.11 7.05 -5.77
C CYS A 125 13.71 7.49 -4.43
N PRO A 126 12.92 8.03 -3.48
CA PRO A 126 13.40 8.34 -2.15
C PRO A 126 14.08 7.12 -1.50
N ALA A 127 15.24 7.32 -0.87
CA ALA A 127 16.04 6.23 -0.29
C ALA A 127 15.23 5.38 0.70
N GLU A 128 14.46 6.02 1.58
CA GLU A 128 13.57 5.32 2.53
C GLU A 128 12.54 4.43 1.84
N LEU A 129 12.04 4.86 0.67
CA LEU A 129 11.08 4.10 -0.09
C LEU A 129 11.73 2.86 -0.74
N ALA A 130 12.95 3.02 -1.25
CA ALA A 130 13.72 1.92 -1.83
C ALA A 130 14.14 0.91 -0.75
N GLU A 131 14.66 1.38 0.40
CA GLU A 131 15.04 0.55 1.55
C GLU A 131 13.83 -0.25 2.07
N GLU A 132 12.67 0.38 2.25
CA GLU A 132 11.43 -0.30 2.66
C GLU A 132 11.00 -1.35 1.62
N SER A 133 11.14 -1.05 0.33
CA SER A 133 10.81 -1.98 -0.75
C SER A 133 11.65 -3.26 -0.66
N LEU A 134 12.97 -3.12 -0.45
CA LEU A 134 13.90 -4.24 -0.37
C LEU A 134 13.76 -5.04 0.93
N SER A 135 13.57 -4.35 2.06
CA SER A 135 13.60 -4.98 3.39
C SER A 135 12.25 -5.57 3.84
N VAL A 136 11.15 -5.00 3.35
CA VAL A 136 9.78 -5.36 3.76
C VAL A 136 9.00 -6.02 2.63
N PHE A 137 8.93 -5.42 1.44
CA PHE A 137 8.01 -5.87 0.39
C PHE A 137 8.59 -6.98 -0.48
N ALA A 138 9.89 -6.95 -0.82
CA ALA A 138 10.51 -7.96 -1.66
C ALA A 138 10.58 -9.38 -1.03
N PRO A 139 10.75 -9.54 0.31
CA PRO A 139 10.75 -10.86 0.94
C PRO A 139 9.36 -11.46 1.20
N LEU A 140 8.27 -10.72 0.93
CA LEU A 140 6.88 -11.18 1.09
C LEU A 140 6.36 -11.79 -0.20
#